data_AF-A0A2T1HL74-F1
#
_entry.id   AF-A0A2T1HL74-F1
#
_cell.length_a   1.000
_cell.length_b   1.000
_cell.length_c   1.000
_cell.angle_alpha   90.00
_cell.angle_beta   90.00
_cell.angle_gamma   90.00
#
_symmetry.space_group_name_H-M   'P 1'
#
loop_
_entity.id
_entity.type
_entity.pdbx_description
1 polymer ?
#
loop_
_entity_poly.entity_id
_entity_poly.type
_entity_poly.pdbx_seq_one_letter_code
_entity_poly.pdbx_strand_id
1 'polypeptide(L)' 'TMVFRTPDPAVLKGVKAGDKVRFQADRVNGQISVVKIQKGK' A
#
# COMPACT_ATOMS: atom_id res chain seq x y z
N THR A 1 -8.81 0.94 -12.43
CA THR A 1 -8.07 1.12 -11.16
C THR A 1 -8.11 -0.20 -10.41
N MET A 2 -6.98 -0.71 -9.92
CA MET A 2 -6.98 -1.88 -9.04
C MET A 2 -7.08 -1.41 -7.59
N VAL A 3 -7.79 -2.16 -6.74
CA VAL A 3 -7.96 -1.84 -5.32
C VAL A 3 -7.17 -2.84 -4.49
N PHE A 4 -6.25 -2.35 -3.67
CA PHE A 4 -5.49 -3.16 -2.71
C PHE A 4 -5.92 -2.77 -1.30
N ARG A 5 -6.00 -3.77 -0.41
CA ARG A 5 -6.28 -3.55 1.02
C ARG A 5 -4.98 -3.60 1.80
N THR A 6 -4.96 -3.00 2.98
CA THR A 6 -3.86 -3.17 3.93
C THR A 6 -4.44 -3.53 5.29
N PRO A 7 -3.87 -4.53 5.99
CA PRO A 7 -4.29 -4.84 7.36
C PRO A 7 -3.78 -3.78 8.36
N ASP A 8 -2.71 -3.06 8.03
CA ASP A 8 -2.14 -2.02 8.88
C ASP A 8 -2.37 -0.63 8.26
N PRO A 9 -3.30 0.18 8.79
CA PRO A 9 -3.55 1.53 8.28
C PRO A 9 -2.36 2.48 8.49
N ALA A 10 -1.41 2.17 9.40
CA ALA A 10 -0.26 3.01 9.63
C ALA A 10 0.67 3.10 8.42
N VAL A 11 0.65 2.11 7.52
CA VAL A 11 1.46 2.17 6.29
C VAL A 11 1.02 3.34 5.40
N LEU A 12 -0.26 3.72 5.42
CA LEU A 12 -0.76 4.82 4.59
C LEU A 12 -0.38 6.22 5.13
N LYS A 13 0.32 6.30 6.28
CA LYS A 13 0.77 7.58 6.82
C LYS A 13 1.82 8.20 5.91
N GLY A 14 1.65 9.49 5.61
CA GLY A 14 2.61 10.26 4.83
C GLY A 14 2.47 10.16 3.30
N VAL A 15 1.40 9.51 2.82
CA VAL A 15 0.99 9.53 1.41
C VAL A 15 -0.41 10.14 1.29
N LYS A 16 -0.66 10.83 0.18
CA LYS A 16 -1.99 11.39 -0.16
C LYS A 16 -2.36 11.07 -1.59
N ALA A 17 -3.62 11.29 -1.94
CA ALA A 17 -4.08 11.19 -3.32
C ALA A 17 -3.23 12.10 -4.23
N GLY A 18 -2.84 11.56 -5.39
CA GLY A 18 -1.95 12.25 -6.34
C GLY A 18 -0.46 12.02 -6.11
N ASP A 19 -0.04 11.45 -4.97
CA ASP A 19 1.36 11.10 -4.76
C ASP A 19 1.74 9.89 -5.64
N LYS A 20 2.87 10.01 -6.36
CA LYS A 20 3.51 8.85 -6.95
C LYS A 20 4.12 8.02 -5.83
N VAL A 21 3.73 6.76 -5.73
CA VAL A 21 4.18 5.86 -4.67
C VAL A 21 4.70 4.56 -5.26
N ARG A 22 5.65 3.94 -4.57
CA ARG A 22 6.03 2.54 -4.77
C ARG A 22 5.55 1.77 -3.56
N PHE A 23 4.81 0.70 -3.77
CA PHE A 23 4.32 -0.14 -2.69
C PHE A 23 4.70 -1.61 -2.94
N GLN A 24 4.82 -2.36 -1.86
CA GLN A 24 5.03 -3.79 -1.88
C GLN A 24 3.73 -4.45 -1.42
N ALA A 25 3.23 -5.37 -2.24
CA ALA A 25 2.08 -6.20 -1.93
C ALA A 25 2.54 -7.62 -1.63
N ASP A 26 1.93 -8.25 -0.64
CA ASP A 26 2.18 -9.63 -0.22
C ASP A 26 0.84 -10.35 0.01
N ARG A 27 0.86 -11.68 0.04
CA ARG A 27 -0.33 -12.49 0.27
C ARG A 27 -0.47 -12.79 1.77
N VAL A 28 -1.32 -12.02 2.44
CA VAL A 28 -1.64 -12.20 3.87
C VAL A 28 -2.99 -12.91 3.96
N ASN A 29 -3.03 -14.06 4.63
CA ASN A 29 -4.26 -14.87 4.79
C ASN A 29 -4.99 -15.15 3.45
N GLY A 30 -4.22 -15.43 2.39
CA GLY A 30 -4.75 -15.70 1.06
C GLY A 30 -5.18 -14.47 0.24
N GLN A 31 -5.21 -13.27 0.84
CA GLN A 31 -5.56 -12.00 0.19
C GLN A 31 -4.32 -11.15 -0.12
N ILE A 32 -4.32 -10.48 -1.27
CA ILE A 32 -3.25 -9.57 -1.66
C ILE A 32 -3.39 -8.28 -0.85
N SER A 33 -2.37 -7.98 -0.03
CA SER A 33 -2.35 -6.88 0.91
C SER A 33 -1.11 -6.02 0.76
N VAL A 34 -1.24 -4.71 0.88
CA VAL A 34 -0.09 -3.79 0.93
C VAL A 34 0.57 -3.90 2.30
N VAL A 35 1.86 -4.25 2.30
CA VAL A 35 2.67 -4.40 3.52
C VAL A 35 3.69 -3.28 3.71
N LYS A 36 4.08 -2.60 2.63
CA LYS A 36 4.96 -1.42 2.67
C LYS A 36 4.57 -0.43 1.58
N ILE A 37 4.68 0.86 1.88
CA ILE A 37 4.52 1.94 0.92
C ILE A 37 5.59 2.99 1.16
N GLN A 38 6.09 3.56 0.08
CA GLN A 38 7.12 4.60 0.09
C GLN A 38 6.82 5.59 -1.05
N LYS A 39 7.23 6.84 -0.87
CA LYS A 39 7.14 7.83 -1.95
C LYS A 39 7.97 7.35 -3.13
N GLY A 40 7.35 7.37 -4.30
CA GLY A 40 8.04 7.08 -5.56
C GLY A 40 8.96 8.25 -5.90
N LYS A 41 10.14 7.93 -6.42
CA LYS A 41 10.93 8.90 -7.18
C LYS A 41 10.21 9.28 -8.47
#